data_AF-A0A0A4A8F9-F1
#
_entry.id   AF-A0A0A4A8F9-F1
#
_cell.length_a   1.000
_cell.length_b   1.000
_cell.length_c   1.000
_cell.angle_alpha   90.00
_cell.angle_beta   90.00
_cell.angle_gamma   90.00
#
_symmetry.space_group_name_H-M   'P 1'
#
loop_
_entity.id
_entity.type
_entity.pdbx_description
1 polymer ?
#
loop_
_entity_poly.entity_id
_entity_poly.type
_entity_poly.pdbx_seq_one_letter_code
_entity_poly.pdbx_strand_id
1 'polypeptide(L)'
;MRRREEDPRSEHHHCRHDDPRRERHHRWFADRWGDRGEGRRGPRGGRDDAGHRDRPSFLRGRKFGADELQLLLLSLLKDQASYGYELIKILTDKSGGFYTPSPGVIYPALTYLEDVGYVTVQQEGNRKRYAINEQGEAHLAQNQSVADALMAKLALFASHSDSVNQAMFEHRQPFSPLLTQAIHDLRSQLHQYHSSDEATQREIAEILNQALKKMRGTTR
;
A
#
# COMPACT_ATOMS: atom_id res chain seq x y z
N MET A 1 -43.69 -51.90 -26.28
CA MET A 1 -43.44 -50.45 -26.22
C MET A 1 -42.46 -50.18 -25.08
N ARG A 2 -41.27 -49.64 -25.41
CA ARG A 2 -40.31 -48.85 -24.58
C ARG A 2 -39.80 -49.48 -23.27
N ARG A 3 -38.55 -49.39 -22.84
CA ARG A 3 -37.19 -49.07 -23.33
C ARG A 3 -36.29 -49.50 -22.14
N ARG A 4 -35.06 -49.93 -22.42
CA ARG A 4 -33.99 -50.13 -21.42
C ARG A 4 -33.73 -48.85 -20.62
N GLU A 5 -33.29 -48.99 -19.38
CA GLU A 5 -32.15 -48.23 -18.84
C GLU A 5 -31.67 -48.87 -17.53
N GLU A 6 -30.45 -49.42 -17.60
CA GLU A 6 -29.53 -49.56 -16.47
C GLU A 6 -28.91 -48.18 -16.20
N ASP A 7 -28.76 -47.76 -14.94
CA ASP A 7 -27.53 -47.11 -14.43
C ASP A 7 -27.60 -46.82 -12.91
N PRO A 8 -26.47 -46.56 -12.22
CA PRO A 8 -26.22 -46.99 -10.87
C PRO A 8 -26.01 -45.78 -9.94
N ARG A 9 -25.57 -46.07 -8.72
CA ARG A 9 -25.07 -45.15 -7.70
C ARG A 9 -24.33 -43.93 -8.26
N SER A 10 -24.69 -42.72 -7.81
CA SER A 10 -23.77 -41.58 -7.77
C SER A 10 -23.87 -40.84 -6.43
N GLU A 11 -22.99 -41.24 -5.53
CA GLU A 11 -22.62 -40.52 -4.31
C GLU A 11 -22.16 -39.10 -4.70
N HIS A 12 -22.83 -38.08 -4.15
CA HIS A 12 -22.36 -36.71 -4.24
C HIS A 12 -21.30 -36.49 -3.15
N HIS A 13 -20.06 -36.88 -3.46
CA HIS A 13 -18.89 -36.39 -2.74
C HIS A 13 -18.62 -34.94 -3.17
N HIS A 14 -19.04 -34.00 -2.32
CA HIS A 14 -18.51 -32.64 -2.38
C HIS A 14 -17.05 -32.66 -1.90
N CYS A 15 -16.11 -32.79 -2.83
CA CYS A 15 -14.71 -32.52 -2.59
C CYS A 15 -14.53 -31.02 -2.37
N ARG A 16 -14.39 -30.62 -1.09
CA ARG A 16 -13.73 -29.37 -0.73
C ARG A 16 -12.27 -29.50 -1.15
N HIS A 17 -11.87 -28.73 -2.16
CA HIS A 17 -10.46 -28.49 -2.44
C HIS A 17 -9.90 -27.59 -1.33
N ASP A 18 -9.41 -28.20 -0.25
CA ASP A 18 -8.47 -27.57 0.66
C ASP A 18 -7.14 -27.43 -0.09
N ASP A 19 -6.78 -26.19 -0.46
CA ASP A 19 -5.47 -25.87 -1.03
C ASP A 19 -4.44 -25.71 0.11
N PRO A 20 -3.51 -26.68 0.29
CA PRO A 20 -2.55 -26.68 1.39
C PRO A 20 -1.44 -25.62 1.24
N ARG A 21 -1.53 -24.73 0.23
CA ARG A 21 -0.62 -23.57 0.06
C ARG A 21 -1.00 -22.36 0.93
N ARG A 22 -2.24 -22.26 1.40
CA ARG A 22 -2.73 -21.12 2.22
C ARG A 22 -2.21 -21.15 3.66
N GLU A 23 -2.10 -22.33 4.28
CA GLU A 23 -1.69 -22.45 5.69
C GLU A 23 -0.19 -22.21 5.93
N ARG A 24 0.66 -22.51 4.93
CA ARG A 24 2.10 -22.25 5.03
C ARG A 24 2.45 -20.77 4.93
N HIS A 25 1.60 -19.96 4.32
CA HIS A 25 1.85 -18.54 4.09
C HIS A 25 1.78 -17.70 5.36
N HIS A 26 0.82 -17.98 6.25
CA HIS A 26 0.72 -17.30 7.54
C HIS A 26 1.93 -17.55 8.45
N ARG A 27 2.59 -18.70 8.31
CA ARG A 27 3.81 -19.06 9.06
C ARG A 27 5.06 -18.37 8.49
N TRP A 28 5.20 -18.27 7.17
CA TRP A 28 6.38 -17.65 6.53
C TRP A 28 6.54 -16.15 6.87
N PHE A 29 5.42 -15.43 7.07
CA PHE A 29 5.44 -14.03 7.50
C PHE A 29 5.97 -13.82 8.93
N ALA A 30 5.85 -14.81 9.82
CA ALA A 30 6.29 -14.70 11.21
C ALA A 30 7.79 -14.97 11.39
N ASP A 31 8.36 -15.90 10.62
CA ASP A 31 9.68 -16.46 10.92
C ASP A 31 10.86 -15.66 10.32
N ARG A 32 10.64 -14.80 9.30
CA ARG A 32 11.74 -14.14 8.55
C ARG A 32 12.02 -12.68 8.94
N TRP A 33 11.07 -11.97 9.54
CA TRP A 33 11.16 -10.52 9.79
C TRP A 33 10.83 -10.13 11.24
N GLY A 34 11.24 -10.99 12.18
CA GLY A 34 11.29 -10.65 13.60
C GLY A 34 12.37 -9.60 13.86
N ASP A 35 11.90 -8.40 14.20
CA ASP A 35 12.51 -7.37 15.04
C ASP A 35 14.02 -7.50 15.31
N ARG A 36 14.82 -6.71 14.59
CA ARG A 36 16.17 -6.34 15.03
C ARG A 36 16.48 -4.87 14.74
N GLY A 37 16.44 -4.07 15.80
CA GLY A 37 17.10 -2.76 15.96
C GLY A 37 16.22 -1.83 16.79
N GLU A 38 16.63 -1.19 17.89
CA GLU A 38 17.91 -0.95 18.54
C GLU A 38 17.62 -0.55 20.01
N GLY A 39 18.66 -0.54 20.86
CA GLY A 39 18.52 -0.57 22.31
C GLY A 39 18.10 0.72 23.01
N ARG A 40 17.81 0.57 24.31
CA ARG A 40 18.36 1.38 25.41
C ARG A 40 17.97 0.76 26.76
N ARG A 41 18.97 0.62 27.64
CA ARG A 41 18.82 0.25 29.04
C ARG A 41 17.98 1.28 29.79
N GLY A 42 17.00 0.82 30.55
CA GLY A 42 16.40 1.52 31.69
C GLY A 42 16.07 0.50 32.79
N PRO A 43 16.38 0.75 34.07
CA PRO A 43 16.13 -0.24 35.12
C PRO A 43 14.83 0.01 35.90
N ARG A 44 14.18 -1.11 36.28
CA ARG A 44 13.26 -1.35 37.42
C ARG A 44 11.78 -0.93 37.36
N GLY A 45 10.96 -1.90 37.77
CA GLY A 45 9.56 -1.79 38.22
C GLY A 45 8.60 -2.40 37.18
N GLY A 46 7.89 -3.51 37.38
CA GLY A 46 7.52 -4.20 38.60
C GLY A 46 6.03 -4.49 38.54
N ARG A 47 5.71 -5.70 38.05
CA ARG A 47 4.53 -6.52 38.38
C ARG A 47 3.10 -6.04 38.04
N ASP A 48 2.34 -7.05 37.62
CA ASP A 48 0.88 -7.18 37.63
C ASP A 48 0.11 -6.51 36.48
N ASP A 49 -0.07 -7.25 35.37
CA ASP A 49 -1.43 -7.45 34.89
C ASP A 49 -1.54 -8.73 34.05
N ALA A 50 -2.50 -9.54 34.44
CA ALA A 50 -2.78 -10.85 33.91
C ALA A 50 -3.53 -10.73 32.58
N GLY A 51 -3.18 -11.57 31.61
CA GLY A 51 -4.13 -11.99 30.57
C GLY A 51 -4.54 -10.95 29.53
N HIS A 52 -3.64 -10.60 28.62
CA HIS A 52 -4.03 -10.27 27.24
C HIS A 52 -3.17 -11.02 26.24
N ARG A 53 -3.40 -12.34 26.21
CA ARG A 53 -2.95 -13.23 25.15
C ARG A 53 -3.97 -13.27 24.02
N ASP A 54 -4.43 -12.12 23.52
CA ASP A 54 -5.35 -12.04 22.37
C ASP A 54 -5.34 -10.65 21.73
N ARG A 55 -4.33 -10.37 20.90
CA ARG A 55 -4.52 -9.86 19.53
C ARG A 55 -3.17 -9.60 18.85
N PRO A 56 -2.95 -10.12 17.63
CA PRO A 56 -1.77 -9.78 16.88
C PRO A 56 -1.85 -8.34 16.34
N SER A 57 -0.74 -7.60 16.45
CA SER A 57 -0.60 -6.19 16.05
C SER A 57 -0.67 -5.93 14.52
N PHE A 58 -1.28 -6.83 13.75
CA PHE A 58 -1.56 -6.65 12.31
C PHE A 58 -2.88 -5.88 12.06
N LEU A 59 -3.66 -5.61 13.12
CA LEU A 59 -4.99 -5.01 13.08
C LEU A 59 -5.02 -3.53 13.52
N ARG A 60 -3.95 -2.75 13.30
CA ARG A 60 -4.05 -1.28 13.36
C ARG A 60 -4.18 -0.71 11.94
N GLY A 61 -5.40 -0.78 11.41
CA GLY A 61 -5.88 0.14 10.36
C GLY A 61 -5.44 -0.11 8.91
N ARG A 62 -5.10 -1.34 8.48
CA ARG A 62 -4.93 -1.61 7.04
C ARG A 62 -6.29 -1.54 6.34
N LYS A 63 -6.46 -0.61 5.40
CA LYS A 63 -7.71 -0.43 4.62
C LYS A 63 -7.96 -1.57 3.61
N PHE A 64 -6.90 -2.31 3.27
CA PHE A 64 -6.91 -3.49 2.42
C PHE A 64 -6.17 -4.64 3.12
N GLY A 65 -6.68 -5.86 2.95
CA GLY A 65 -5.99 -7.09 3.31
C GLY A 65 -4.71 -7.30 2.48
N ALA A 66 -3.86 -8.25 2.87
CA ALA A 66 -2.63 -8.55 2.14
C ALA A 66 -2.94 -9.04 0.71
N ASP A 67 -3.87 -9.99 0.58
CA ASP A 67 -4.27 -10.58 -0.70
C ASP A 67 -5.00 -9.56 -1.59
N GLU A 68 -5.84 -8.70 -0.98
CA GLU A 68 -6.51 -7.60 -1.69
C GLU A 68 -5.50 -6.60 -2.25
N LEU A 69 -4.47 -6.27 -1.46
CA LEU A 69 -3.42 -5.36 -1.92
C LEU A 69 -2.61 -5.99 -3.06
N GLN A 70 -2.32 -7.28 -3.00
CA GLN A 70 -1.62 -7.98 -4.08
C GLN A 70 -2.40 -7.91 -5.40
N LEU A 71 -3.71 -8.18 -5.37
CA LEU A 71 -4.57 -8.05 -6.54
C LEU A 71 -4.61 -6.62 -7.07
N LEU A 72 -4.72 -5.62 -6.20
CA LEU A 72 -4.64 -4.22 -6.59
C LEU A 72 -3.30 -3.88 -7.27
N LEU A 73 -2.18 -4.34 -6.72
CA LEU A 73 -0.86 -4.10 -7.30
C LEU A 73 -0.73 -4.77 -8.68
N LEU A 74 -1.25 -5.99 -8.84
CA LEU A 74 -1.30 -6.66 -10.14
C LEU A 74 -2.15 -5.88 -11.15
N SER A 75 -3.32 -5.36 -10.73
CA SER A 75 -4.14 -4.51 -11.60
C SER A 75 -3.39 -3.27 -12.07
N LEU A 76 -2.64 -2.59 -11.19
CA LEU A 76 -1.85 -1.42 -11.56
C LEU A 76 -0.68 -1.78 -12.48
N LEU A 77 -0.01 -2.90 -12.23
CA LEU A 77 1.11 -3.38 -13.03
C LEU A 77 0.70 -3.88 -14.41
N LYS A 78 -0.57 -4.28 -14.58
CA LYS A 78 -1.17 -4.58 -15.89
C LYS A 78 -1.29 -3.35 -16.77
N ASP A 79 -1.58 -2.19 -16.18
CA ASP A 79 -1.66 -0.94 -16.93
C ASP A 79 -0.25 -0.45 -17.33
N GLN A 80 0.70 -0.49 -16.39
CA GLN A 80 2.07 -0.04 -16.65
C GLN A 80 3.09 -0.65 -15.67
N ALA A 81 4.23 -1.10 -16.20
CA ALA A 81 5.39 -1.48 -15.39
C ALA A 81 5.86 -0.30 -14.54
N SER A 82 6.00 -0.52 -13.22
CA SER A 82 6.12 0.56 -12.25
C SER A 82 7.14 0.26 -11.15
N TYR A 83 7.67 1.32 -10.55
CA TYR A 83 8.46 1.22 -9.32
C TYR A 83 7.56 1.16 -8.08
N GLY A 84 8.06 0.56 -6.98
CA GLY A 84 7.28 0.45 -5.74
C GLY A 84 6.79 1.80 -5.17
N TYR A 85 7.58 2.88 -5.30
CA TYR A 85 7.15 4.22 -4.87
C TYR A 85 6.10 4.84 -5.80
N GLU A 86 6.11 4.48 -7.09
CA GLU A 86 5.10 4.92 -8.05
C GLU A 86 3.77 4.26 -7.75
N LEU A 87 3.78 2.98 -7.39
CA LEU A 87 2.58 2.27 -6.96
C LEU A 87 1.97 2.89 -5.69
N ILE A 88 2.80 3.33 -4.73
CA ILE A 88 2.32 4.11 -3.56
C ILE A 88 1.62 5.40 -4.02
N LYS A 89 2.24 6.12 -4.94
CA LYS A 89 1.71 7.38 -5.48
C LYS A 89 0.39 7.15 -6.22
N ILE A 90 0.35 6.17 -7.13
CA ILE A 90 -0.85 5.83 -7.91
C ILE A 90 -2.02 5.43 -7.00
N LEU A 91 -1.77 4.62 -5.95
CA LEU A 91 -2.80 4.25 -4.97
C LEU A 91 -3.29 5.46 -4.16
N THR A 92 -2.40 6.39 -3.83
CA THR A 92 -2.73 7.64 -3.15
C THR A 92 -3.59 8.53 -4.05
N ASP A 93 -3.18 8.72 -5.30
CA ASP A 93 -3.86 9.58 -6.26
C ASP A 93 -5.25 9.02 -6.62
N LYS A 94 -5.35 7.71 -6.91
CA LYS A 94 -6.63 7.04 -7.21
C LYS A 94 -7.60 7.00 -6.02
N SER A 95 -7.11 7.22 -4.79
CA SER A 95 -7.95 7.32 -3.60
C SER A 95 -8.20 8.75 -3.15
N GLY A 96 -7.81 9.77 -3.94
CA GLY A 96 -7.96 11.17 -3.56
C GLY A 96 -7.22 11.52 -2.26
N GLY A 97 -6.08 10.87 -1.99
CA GLY A 97 -5.32 11.03 -0.75
C GLY A 97 -5.89 10.31 0.47
N PHE A 98 -7.04 9.63 0.36
CA PHE A 98 -7.66 8.94 1.49
C PHE A 98 -6.90 7.69 1.95
N TYR A 99 -6.15 7.08 1.03
CA TYR A 99 -5.36 5.89 1.26
C TYR A 99 -3.95 6.04 0.70
N THR A 100 -3.00 6.25 1.61
CA THR A 100 -1.57 6.22 1.29
C THR A 100 -0.94 4.99 1.95
N PRO A 101 -0.69 3.91 1.20
CA PRO A 101 -0.02 2.74 1.76
C PRO A 101 1.43 3.06 2.10
N SER A 102 1.88 2.61 3.28
CA SER A 102 3.29 2.78 3.67
C SER A 102 4.21 1.84 2.87
N PRO A 103 5.49 2.20 2.70
CA PRO A 103 6.53 1.29 2.18
C PRO A 103 6.51 -0.10 2.83
N GLY A 104 6.34 -0.17 4.16
CA GLY A 104 6.34 -1.42 4.92
C GLY A 104 5.15 -2.36 4.64
N VAL A 105 4.19 -1.93 3.81
CA VAL A 105 3.10 -2.78 3.33
C VAL A 105 3.26 -3.10 1.84
N ILE A 106 3.77 -2.16 1.05
CA ILE A 106 3.91 -2.30 -0.41
C ILE A 106 5.08 -3.21 -0.78
N TYR A 107 6.27 -2.96 -0.24
CA TYR A 107 7.45 -3.72 -0.63
C TYR A 107 7.33 -5.21 -0.25
N PRO A 108 6.81 -5.61 0.94
CA PRO A 108 6.55 -7.01 1.21
C PRO A 108 5.54 -7.66 0.25
N ALA A 109 4.52 -6.92 -0.18
CA ALA A 109 3.55 -7.44 -1.15
C ALA A 109 4.19 -7.63 -2.54
N LEU A 110 5.06 -6.70 -2.98
CA LEU A 110 5.80 -6.81 -4.24
C LEU A 110 6.81 -7.96 -4.20
N THR A 111 7.54 -8.13 -3.10
CA THR A 111 8.43 -9.28 -2.91
C THR A 111 7.66 -10.59 -2.98
N TYR A 112 6.48 -10.66 -2.37
CA TYR A 112 5.63 -11.84 -2.50
C TYR A 112 5.24 -12.12 -3.96
N LEU A 113 4.79 -11.10 -4.69
CA LEU A 113 4.41 -11.24 -6.10
C LEU A 113 5.60 -11.70 -6.97
N GLU A 114 6.81 -11.24 -6.66
CA GLU A 114 8.06 -11.68 -7.30
C GLU A 114 8.33 -13.16 -6.95
N ASP A 115 8.25 -13.53 -5.67
CA ASP A 115 8.52 -14.88 -5.17
C ASP A 115 7.57 -15.95 -5.73
N VAL A 116 6.28 -15.62 -5.91
CA VAL A 116 5.30 -16.53 -6.53
C VAL A 116 5.30 -16.50 -8.05
N GLY A 117 6.14 -15.64 -8.66
CA GLY A 117 6.31 -15.57 -10.10
C GLY A 117 5.19 -14.87 -10.85
N TYR A 118 4.41 -14.00 -10.22
CA TYR A 118 3.36 -13.21 -10.88
C TYR A 118 3.88 -11.92 -11.51
N VAL A 119 5.06 -11.45 -11.10
CA VAL A 119 5.71 -10.28 -11.68
C VAL A 119 7.15 -10.61 -12.04
N THR A 120 7.65 -9.93 -13.05
CA THR A 120 9.07 -9.87 -13.39
C THR A 120 9.67 -8.59 -12.84
N VAL A 121 10.96 -8.66 -12.51
CA VAL A 121 11.72 -7.52 -12.00
C VAL A 121 12.85 -7.21 -12.96
N GLN A 122 12.90 -5.95 -13.38
CA GLN A 122 14.02 -5.38 -14.13
C GLN A 122 14.80 -4.45 -13.19
N GLN A 123 16.11 -4.71 -13.08
CA GLN A 123 17.01 -3.89 -12.27
C GLN A 123 17.47 -2.69 -13.10
N GLU A 124 17.05 -1.49 -12.72
CA GLU A 124 17.53 -0.23 -13.30
C GLU A 124 18.37 0.51 -12.24
N GLY A 125 19.69 0.34 -12.32
CA GLY A 125 20.63 0.85 -11.32
C GLY A 125 20.38 0.21 -9.95
N ASN A 126 20.03 1.03 -8.95
CA ASN A 126 19.72 0.56 -7.59
C ASN A 126 18.21 0.39 -7.34
N ARG A 127 17.37 0.44 -8.39
CA ARG A 127 15.90 0.37 -8.27
C ARG A 127 15.35 -0.83 -9.04
N LYS A 128 14.33 -1.47 -8.47
CA LYS A 128 13.57 -2.56 -9.08
C LYS A 128 12.32 -2.02 -9.75
N ARG A 129 12.21 -2.18 -11.07
CA ARG A 129 10.96 -1.95 -11.81
C ARG A 129 10.21 -3.27 -11.93
N TYR A 130 8.95 -3.28 -11.53
CA TYR A 130 8.09 -4.46 -11.55
C TYR A 130 7.20 -4.42 -12.79
N ALA A 131 6.99 -5.55 -13.43
CA ALA A 131 6.05 -5.71 -14.54
C ALA A 131 5.26 -7.01 -14.35
N ILE A 132 3.95 -6.99 -14.59
CA ILE A 132 3.16 -8.22 -14.57
C ILE A 132 3.63 -9.15 -15.70
N ASN A 133 3.57 -10.46 -15.48
CA ASN A 133 3.85 -11.46 -16.52
C ASN A 133 2.61 -12.30 -16.82
N GLU A 134 2.73 -13.26 -17.75
CA GLU A 134 1.63 -14.12 -18.18
C GLU A 134 0.94 -14.87 -17.01
N GLN A 135 1.70 -15.32 -16.01
CA GLN A 135 1.14 -16.01 -14.84
C GLN A 135 0.37 -15.03 -13.94
N GLY A 136 0.91 -13.83 -13.73
CA GLY A 136 0.23 -12.77 -13.01
C GLY A 136 -1.04 -12.31 -13.71
N GLU A 137 -1.02 -12.18 -15.04
CA GLU A 137 -2.20 -11.84 -15.84
C GLU A 137 -3.28 -12.92 -15.73
N ALA A 138 -2.90 -14.20 -15.82
CA ALA A 138 -3.84 -15.31 -15.64
C ALA A 138 -4.44 -15.33 -14.23
N HIS A 139 -3.61 -15.09 -13.20
CA HIS A 139 -4.08 -15.00 -11.82
C HIS A 139 -5.04 -13.80 -11.62
N LEU A 140 -4.71 -12.65 -12.20
CA LEU A 140 -5.56 -11.47 -12.14
C LEU A 140 -6.90 -11.71 -12.87
N ALA A 141 -6.87 -12.35 -14.05
CA ALA A 141 -8.07 -12.68 -14.80
C ALA A 141 -9.00 -13.66 -14.05
N GLN A 142 -8.44 -14.65 -13.34
CA GLN A 142 -9.21 -15.56 -12.48
C GLN A 142 -9.89 -14.83 -11.32
N ASN A 143 -9.33 -13.70 -10.89
CA ASN A 143 -9.82 -12.89 -9.77
C ASN A 143 -10.39 -11.54 -10.24
N GLN A 144 -10.78 -11.43 -11.52
CA GLN A 144 -11.15 -10.15 -12.14
C GLN A 144 -12.30 -9.45 -11.40
N SER A 145 -13.33 -10.19 -11.00
CA SER A 145 -14.46 -9.62 -10.26
C SER A 145 -14.05 -9.01 -8.91
N VAL A 146 -13.09 -9.63 -8.22
CA VAL A 146 -12.55 -9.14 -6.96
C VAL A 146 -11.66 -7.92 -7.22
N ALA A 147 -10.79 -7.99 -8.23
CA ALA A 147 -9.93 -6.88 -8.61
C ALA A 147 -10.75 -5.62 -8.99
N ASP A 148 -11.82 -5.80 -9.77
CA ASP A 148 -12.73 -4.72 -10.17
C ASP A 148 -13.43 -4.12 -8.94
N ALA A 149 -13.91 -4.95 -8.02
CA ALA A 149 -14.52 -4.48 -6.77
C ALA A 149 -13.53 -3.71 -5.89
N LEU A 150 -12.27 -4.13 -5.84
CA LEU A 150 -11.21 -3.44 -5.10
C LEU A 150 -10.85 -2.10 -5.73
N MET A 151 -10.76 -2.03 -7.07
CA MET A 151 -10.55 -0.80 -7.80
C MET A 151 -11.73 0.18 -7.62
N ALA A 152 -12.97 -0.33 -7.64
CA ALA A 152 -14.15 0.46 -7.33
C ALA A 152 -14.13 0.99 -5.89
N LYS A 153 -13.77 0.15 -4.91
CA LYS A 153 -13.59 0.55 -3.50
C LYS A 153 -12.52 1.64 -3.36
N LEU A 154 -11.42 1.55 -4.10
CA LEU A 154 -10.37 2.57 -4.12
C LEU A 154 -10.90 3.91 -4.67
N ALA A 155 -11.67 3.86 -5.77
CA ALA A 155 -12.30 5.05 -6.35
C ALA A 155 -13.37 5.67 -5.43
N LEU A 156 -14.14 4.85 -4.69
CA LEU A 156 -15.09 5.35 -3.69
C LEU A 156 -14.40 6.16 -2.59
N PHE A 157 -13.17 5.81 -2.21
CA PHE A 157 -12.39 6.61 -1.28
C PHE A 157 -12.05 8.00 -1.85
N ALA A 158 -11.81 8.12 -3.15
CA ALA A 158 -11.62 9.43 -3.77
C ALA A 158 -12.89 10.29 -3.67
N SER A 159 -14.08 9.74 -3.93
CA SER A 159 -15.34 10.50 -3.79
C SER A 159 -15.64 10.95 -2.35
N HIS A 160 -15.25 10.14 -1.36
CA HIS A 160 -15.33 10.53 0.06
C HIS A 160 -14.28 11.57 0.41
N SER A 161 -13.08 11.47 -0.13
CA SER A 161 -12.07 12.53 -0.04
C SER A 161 -12.56 13.81 -0.69
N ASP A 162 -13.21 13.79 -1.83
CA ASP A 162 -13.75 14.99 -2.47
C ASP A 162 -14.86 15.60 -1.62
N SER A 163 -15.76 14.78 -1.07
CA SER A 163 -16.85 15.25 -0.20
C SER A 163 -16.34 15.75 1.17
N VAL A 164 -15.38 15.05 1.79
CA VAL A 164 -14.75 15.44 3.06
C VAL A 164 -13.79 16.60 2.86
N ASN A 165 -13.05 16.65 1.75
CA ASN A 165 -12.26 17.81 1.39
C ASN A 165 -13.19 18.99 1.14
N GLN A 166 -14.30 18.83 0.42
CA GLN A 166 -15.28 19.89 0.17
C GLN A 166 -15.93 20.38 1.49
N ALA A 167 -16.35 19.47 2.37
CA ALA A 167 -16.86 19.80 3.70
C ALA A 167 -15.76 20.36 4.64
N MET A 168 -14.50 19.95 4.51
CA MET A 168 -13.35 20.55 5.21
C MET A 168 -12.98 21.92 4.62
N PHE A 169 -13.15 22.13 3.32
CA PHE A 169 -12.91 23.37 2.59
C PHE A 169 -13.97 24.42 2.95
N GLU A 170 -15.19 23.98 3.25
CA GLU A 170 -16.27 24.82 3.77
C GLU A 170 -15.99 25.33 5.20
N HIS A 171 -15.15 24.65 5.99
CA HIS A 171 -14.83 25.04 7.38
C HIS A 171 -13.39 25.54 7.62
N ARG A 172 -12.48 25.37 6.66
CA ARG A 172 -11.16 26.03 6.65
C ARG A 172 -11.16 27.03 5.50
N GLN A 173 -10.96 28.31 5.79
CA GLN A 173 -10.72 29.28 4.73
C GLN A 173 -9.60 28.74 3.82
N PRO A 174 -9.88 28.51 2.52
CA PRO A 174 -8.86 27.99 1.64
C PRO A 174 -7.67 28.94 1.60
N PHE A 175 -6.48 28.40 1.43
CA PHE A 175 -5.32 29.24 1.15
C PHE A 175 -5.63 30.08 -0.09
N SER A 176 -5.22 31.35 -0.05
CA SER A 176 -5.41 32.22 -1.21
C SER A 176 -4.81 31.56 -2.46
N PRO A 177 -5.36 31.81 -3.67
CA PRO A 177 -4.81 31.28 -4.91
C PRO A 177 -3.30 31.53 -5.04
N LEU A 178 -2.83 32.68 -4.54
CA LEU A 178 -1.42 33.05 -4.48
C LEU A 178 -0.59 32.12 -3.58
N LEU A 179 -1.08 31.78 -2.39
CA LEU A 179 -0.37 30.87 -1.49
C LEU A 179 -0.40 29.42 -1.99
N THR A 180 -1.51 29.01 -2.59
CA THR A 180 -1.63 27.69 -3.23
C THR A 180 -0.62 27.53 -4.36
N GLN A 181 -0.48 28.54 -5.23
CA GLN A 181 0.52 28.56 -6.30
C GLN A 181 1.95 28.52 -5.74
N ALA A 182 2.25 29.32 -4.70
CA ALA A 182 3.57 29.34 -4.09
C ALA A 182 3.96 27.98 -3.47
N ILE A 183 3.02 27.27 -2.84
CA ILE A 183 3.25 25.92 -2.31
C ILE A 183 3.50 24.93 -3.43
N HIS A 184 2.75 25.03 -4.53
CA HIS A 184 2.94 24.19 -5.71
C HIS A 184 4.33 24.37 -6.32
N ASP A 185 4.74 25.62 -6.55
CA ASP A 185 6.04 25.94 -7.14
C ASP A 185 7.20 25.50 -6.24
N LEU A 186 7.06 25.70 -4.93
CA LEU A 186 8.03 25.23 -3.95
C LEU A 186 8.21 23.70 -4.00
N ARG A 187 7.12 22.94 -4.02
CA ARG A 187 7.17 21.48 -4.13
C ARG A 187 7.82 21.01 -5.43
N SER A 188 7.47 21.66 -6.54
CA SER A 188 8.06 21.36 -7.85
C SER A 188 9.57 21.57 -7.84
N GLN A 189 10.04 22.68 -7.27
CA GLN A 189 11.47 22.98 -7.16
C GLN A 189 12.20 22.01 -6.22
N LEU A 190 11.64 21.71 -5.04
CA LEU A 190 12.24 20.76 -4.09
C LEU A 190 12.40 19.36 -4.70
N HIS A 191 11.49 18.94 -5.58
CA HIS A 191 11.64 17.68 -6.32
C HIS A 191 12.84 17.65 -7.26
N GLN A 192 13.24 18.79 -7.84
CA GLN A 192 14.41 18.88 -8.71
C GLN A 192 15.72 18.74 -7.91
N TYR A 193 15.74 19.27 -6.70
CA TYR A 193 16.92 19.25 -5.81
C TYR A 193 17.15 17.93 -5.06
N HIS A 194 16.23 16.96 -5.14
CA HIS A 194 16.43 15.65 -4.50
C HIS A 194 17.66 14.89 -5.04
N SER A 195 18.10 15.23 -6.26
CA SER A 195 19.27 14.66 -6.95
C SER A 195 20.56 15.43 -6.69
N SER A 196 20.49 16.58 -6.00
CA SER A 196 21.63 17.46 -5.72
C SER A 196 22.49 16.91 -4.58
N ASP A 197 23.72 17.43 -4.47
CA ASP A 197 24.69 17.09 -3.44
C ASP A 197 24.24 17.51 -2.04
N GLU A 198 24.80 16.84 -1.02
CA GLU A 198 24.40 16.99 0.38
C GLU A 198 24.64 18.42 0.92
N ALA A 199 25.63 19.14 0.37
CA ALA A 199 25.88 20.54 0.72
C ALA A 199 24.73 21.44 0.24
N THR A 200 24.30 21.31 -1.02
CA THR A 200 23.15 22.02 -1.58
C THR A 200 21.85 21.70 -0.83
N GLN A 201 21.64 20.45 -0.42
CA GLN A 201 20.46 20.07 0.37
C GLN A 201 20.44 20.72 1.76
N ARG A 202 21.61 20.85 2.41
CA ARG A 202 21.74 21.56 3.70
C ARG A 202 21.44 23.04 3.55
N GLU A 203 21.94 23.68 2.50
CA GLU A 203 21.66 25.11 2.22
C GLU A 203 20.16 25.35 2.02
N ILE A 204 19.48 24.51 1.24
CA ILE A 204 18.02 24.59 1.03
C ILE A 204 17.26 24.40 2.36
N ALA A 205 17.68 23.45 3.19
CA ALA A 205 17.08 23.22 4.49
C ALA A 205 17.22 24.44 5.43
N GLU A 206 18.37 25.13 5.39
CA GLU A 206 18.57 26.38 6.12
C GLU A 206 17.62 27.48 5.64
N ILE A 207 17.46 27.65 4.33
CA ILE A 207 16.53 28.63 3.74
C ILE A 207 15.09 28.35 4.21
N LEU A 208 14.64 27.10 4.17
CA LEU A 208 13.31 26.70 4.63
C LEU A 208 13.12 26.95 6.13
N ASN A 209 14.13 26.65 6.96
CA ASN A 209 14.09 26.91 8.39
C ASN A 209 14.04 28.41 8.71
N GLN A 210 14.76 29.24 7.95
CA GLN A 210 14.68 30.69 8.07
C GLN A 210 13.28 31.21 7.70
N ALA A 211 12.68 30.70 6.62
CA ALA A 211 11.31 31.04 6.23
C ALA A 211 10.29 30.64 7.32
N LEU A 212 10.42 29.44 7.89
CA LEU A 212 9.59 28.98 9.01
C LEU A 212 9.73 29.86 10.25
N LYS A 213 10.96 30.31 10.56
CA LYS A 213 11.21 31.22 11.68
C LYS A 213 10.52 32.57 11.47
N LYS A 214 10.53 33.10 10.24
CA LYS A 214 9.80 34.33 9.89
C LYS A 214 8.29 34.14 10.02
N MET A 215 7.73 33.07 9.47
CA MET A 215 6.28 32.79 9.57
C MET A 215 5.80 32.65 11.03
N ARG A 216 6.59 32.00 11.89
CA ARG A 216 6.32 31.91 13.33
C ARG A 216 6.39 33.27 14.04
N GLY A 217 7.21 34.19 13.55
CA GLY A 217 7.33 35.56 14.08
C GLY A 217 6.28 36.54 13.56
N THR A 218 5.72 36.31 12.36
CA THR A 218 4.67 37.15 11.74
C THR A 218 3.27 36.90 12.32
N THR A 219 3.07 35.81 13.05
CA THR A 219 1.77 35.44 13.65
C THR A 219 1.56 36.11 15.03
N ARG A 220 1.98 37.36 15.22
CA ARG A 220 1.81 38.09 16.49
C ARG A 220 1.12 39.43 16.28
#